data_AF-A0A7J0F8D2-F1
#
_entry.id   AF-A0A7J0F8D2-F1
#
_cell.length_a   1.000
_cell.length_b   1.000
_cell.length_c   1.000
_cell.angle_alpha   90.00
_cell.angle_beta   90.00
_cell.angle_gamma   90.00
#
_symmetry.space_group_name_H-M   'P 1'
#
loop_
_entity.id
_entity.type
_entity.pdbx_description
1 polymer ?
#
loop_
_entity_poly.entity_id
_entity_poly.type
_entity_poly.pdbx_seq_one_letter_code
_entity_poly.pdbx_strand_id
1 'polypeptide(L)'
;MDGVGENDEISRLGETVVVHFDRVDKNRQWSDFFPKWIDEDEREGPTTCPKIPMPEFEDYQRLDVVVARVPCGRGAEREGIKDVFRLQLNLVVANLLVRSGCSDHNYDRLDRTVYAVFIGSCGPMREIFRCDDLLFHEDDDIFVYRPNLRKLKQKVLMPVGTCQIAPLSEEPGVMLVEPSKCMFETLMEKMDKVASYDATDQGFLNEMFTWWHRWPSKVNSITLFDEGEDKKHEMIKNPYAIHYLGIKPWMCQTDHDCNWDVPGLDRFASDSAHKRWVQVYDSLPKRLQSYCEVTLREDPNLARIKKWRESYKNGNWNWKTYLFIALLIFFSFLALSQRLRVKSAIVYVSSLVFHKICKNEIKEKNGKGK
;
A
#
# COMPACT_ATOMS: atom_id res chain seq x y z
N MET A 1 31.38 -37.47 5.97
CA MET A 1 32.56 -36.74 5.50
C MET A 1 32.07 -35.67 4.55
N ASP A 2 31.92 -34.41 4.96
CA ASP A 2 32.28 -33.81 6.25
C ASP A 2 31.18 -32.87 6.78
N GLY A 3 31.15 -32.65 8.09
CA GLY A 3 30.06 -31.95 8.78
C GLY A 3 30.24 -31.86 10.29
N VAL A 4 31.49 -31.67 10.73
CA VAL A 4 31.91 -31.71 12.16
C VAL A 4 32.65 -30.43 12.57
N GLY A 5 32.65 -29.39 11.72
CA GLY A 5 33.34 -28.12 11.97
C GLY A 5 32.47 -27.05 12.66
N GLU A 6 31.37 -26.62 12.01
CA GLU A 6 30.61 -25.41 12.43
C GLU A 6 30.05 -25.46 13.85
N ASN A 7 29.58 -26.61 14.33
CA ASN A 7 28.97 -26.72 15.66
C ASN A 7 29.98 -26.56 16.81
N ASP A 8 31.27 -26.82 16.58
CA ASP A 8 32.27 -26.89 17.67
C ASP A 8 32.88 -25.52 18.02
N GLU A 9 32.68 -24.49 17.19
CA GLU A 9 33.06 -23.11 17.51
C GLU A 9 31.89 -22.33 18.13
N ILE A 10 30.67 -22.46 17.60
CA ILE A 10 29.49 -21.72 18.10
C ILE A 10 29.15 -22.13 19.53
N SER A 11 29.28 -23.42 19.87
CA SER A 11 29.07 -23.95 21.23
C SER A 11 30.06 -23.43 22.28
N ARG A 12 31.14 -22.73 21.88
CA ARG A 12 32.08 -22.04 22.78
C ARG A 12 31.66 -20.60 23.08
N LEU A 13 30.70 -20.05 22.34
CA LEU A 13 30.16 -18.69 22.51
C LEU A 13 28.90 -18.67 23.38
N GLY A 14 28.17 -19.78 23.48
CA GLY A 14 26.99 -19.91 24.34
C GLY A 14 26.23 -21.21 24.11
N GLU A 15 25.14 -21.39 24.87
CA GLU A 15 24.20 -22.49 24.66
C GLU A 15 23.36 -22.27 23.40
N THR A 16 23.21 -23.29 22.56
CA THR A 16 22.53 -23.22 21.27
C THR A 16 21.27 -24.09 21.23
N VAL A 17 20.10 -23.48 21.03
CA VAL A 17 18.83 -24.20 20.86
C VAL A 17 18.36 -24.09 19.40
N VAL A 18 18.04 -25.22 18.77
CA VAL A 18 17.51 -25.26 17.40
C VAL A 18 15.98 -25.12 17.45
N VAL A 19 15.43 -24.10 16.79
CA VAL A 19 13.98 -23.90 16.72
C VAL A 19 13.37 -24.79 15.63
N HIS A 20 12.55 -25.75 16.06
CA HIS A 20 11.80 -26.63 15.18
C HIS A 20 10.36 -26.13 15.02
N PHE A 21 9.90 -26.00 13.77
CA PHE A 21 8.53 -25.66 13.41
C PHE A 21 8.18 -26.23 12.04
N ASP A 22 6.91 -26.59 11.83
CA ASP A 22 6.43 -27.06 10.52
C ASP A 22 6.47 -25.95 9.48
N ARG A 23 6.98 -26.25 8.27
CA ARG A 23 6.93 -25.31 7.16
C ARG A 23 5.51 -25.22 6.60
N VAL A 24 5.03 -24.01 6.34
CA VAL A 24 3.77 -23.73 5.63
C VAL A 24 3.69 -24.55 4.32
N ASP A 25 2.52 -25.13 4.04
CA ASP A 25 2.31 -26.00 2.88
C ASP A 25 2.73 -25.30 1.57
N LYS A 26 3.52 -26.00 0.75
CA LYS A 26 4.06 -25.53 -0.52
C LYS A 26 2.98 -25.23 -1.56
N ASN A 27 1.77 -25.76 -1.38
CA ASN A 27 0.61 -25.45 -2.22
C ASN A 27 -0.03 -24.09 -1.90
N ARG A 28 0.31 -23.48 -0.74
CA ARG A 28 -0.26 -22.19 -0.32
C ARG A 28 0.41 -21.03 -1.03
N GLN A 29 -0.40 -20.15 -1.59
CA GLN A 29 0.05 -18.97 -2.33
C GLN A 29 -0.14 -17.70 -1.49
N TRP A 30 0.53 -16.62 -1.90
CA TRP A 30 0.38 -15.31 -1.23
C TRP A 30 -1.07 -14.82 -1.21
N SER A 31 -1.80 -15.09 -2.29
CA SER A 31 -3.25 -14.81 -2.44
C SER A 31 -4.13 -15.47 -1.37
N ASP A 32 -3.71 -16.60 -0.80
CA ASP A 32 -4.50 -17.35 0.17
C ASP A 32 -4.53 -16.64 1.53
N PHE A 33 -3.51 -15.82 1.80
CA PHE A 33 -3.37 -14.99 3.02
C PHE A 33 -3.73 -13.53 2.75
N PHE A 34 -3.40 -13.03 1.55
CA PHE A 34 -3.62 -11.65 1.12
C PHE A 34 -4.51 -11.59 -0.14
N PRO A 35 -5.78 -12.02 -0.04
CA PRO A 35 -6.72 -11.90 -1.15
C PRO A 35 -7.03 -10.43 -1.44
N LYS A 36 -7.34 -10.16 -2.71
CA LYS A 36 -7.76 -8.84 -3.22
C LYS A 36 -9.06 -8.36 -2.60
N TRP A 37 -10.02 -9.26 -2.49
CA TRP A 37 -11.38 -9.08 -1.96
C TRP A 37 -11.73 -10.27 -1.07
N ILE A 38 -12.54 -10.04 -0.04
CA ILE A 38 -13.23 -11.08 0.74
C ILE A 38 -14.64 -10.59 1.04
N ASP A 39 -15.57 -11.51 1.31
CA ASP A 39 -16.90 -11.17 1.81
C ASP A 39 -16.79 -10.70 3.27
N GLU A 40 -17.22 -9.46 3.54
CA GLU A 40 -17.22 -8.85 4.88
C GLU A 40 -18.55 -8.97 5.62
N ASP A 41 -19.66 -9.22 4.92
CA ASP A 41 -21.00 -9.37 5.51
C ASP A 41 -21.35 -10.86 5.78
N GLU A 42 -20.44 -11.79 5.44
CA GLU A 42 -20.63 -13.26 5.47
C GLU A 42 -21.88 -13.75 4.71
N ARG A 43 -22.29 -13.02 3.66
CA ARG A 43 -23.46 -13.33 2.80
C ARG A 43 -23.28 -14.65 2.03
N GLU A 44 -22.07 -14.95 1.59
CA GLU A 44 -21.68 -16.21 0.95
C GLU A 44 -21.06 -17.21 1.95
N GLY A 45 -20.71 -16.74 3.15
CA GLY A 45 -20.25 -17.54 4.28
C GLY A 45 -18.91 -17.07 4.87
N PRO A 46 -18.42 -17.74 5.93
CA PRO A 46 -17.22 -17.32 6.66
C PRO A 46 -15.93 -17.55 5.83
N THR A 47 -15.18 -16.47 5.60
CA THR A 47 -13.91 -16.50 4.85
C THR A 47 -12.87 -17.37 5.56
N THR A 48 -12.50 -18.50 4.96
CA THR A 48 -11.61 -19.50 5.57
C THR A 48 -10.12 -19.13 5.38
N CYS A 49 -9.61 -18.27 6.25
CA CYS A 49 -8.20 -17.86 6.22
C CYS A 49 -7.26 -18.99 6.71
N PRO A 50 -6.18 -19.36 5.98
CA PRO A 50 -5.29 -20.44 6.39
C PRO A 50 -4.48 -20.08 7.65
N LYS A 51 -4.19 -21.07 8.49
CA LYS A 51 -3.22 -20.92 9.58
C LYS A 51 -1.79 -21.09 9.05
N ILE A 52 -0.89 -20.18 9.42
CA ILE A 52 0.56 -20.41 9.30
C ILE A 52 1.01 -21.21 10.53
N PRO A 53 1.73 -22.35 10.38
CA PRO A 53 2.28 -23.06 11.53
C PRO A 53 3.34 -22.22 12.25
N MET A 54 3.41 -22.37 13.57
CA MET A 54 4.39 -21.72 14.44
C MET A 54 4.99 -22.78 15.37
N PRO A 55 6.20 -22.58 15.92
CA PRO A 55 6.69 -23.42 17.01
C PRO A 55 5.81 -23.26 18.26
N GLU A 56 5.79 -24.28 19.11
CA GLU A 56 5.35 -24.14 20.50
C GLU A 56 6.39 -23.25 21.23
N PHE A 57 6.11 -21.95 21.34
CA PHE A 57 7.09 -20.97 21.80
C PHE A 57 7.50 -21.13 23.27
N GLU A 58 6.67 -21.83 24.04
CA GLU A 58 6.83 -22.17 25.45
C GLU A 58 8.07 -23.06 25.71
N ASP A 59 8.52 -23.82 24.71
CA ASP A 59 9.75 -24.63 24.75
C ASP A 59 11.02 -23.76 24.62
N TYR A 60 10.91 -22.56 24.03
CA TYR A 60 12.05 -21.71 23.65
C TYR A 60 12.23 -20.54 24.61
N GLN A 61 12.66 -20.86 25.83
CA GLN A 61 12.72 -19.90 26.92
C GLN A 61 13.95 -18.97 26.81
N ARG A 62 13.70 -17.65 26.85
CA ARG A 62 14.69 -16.63 27.25
C ARG A 62 15.96 -16.51 26.38
N LEU A 63 15.83 -16.63 25.06
CA LEU A 63 16.92 -16.42 24.10
C LEU A 63 17.47 -14.98 24.14
N ASP A 64 18.80 -14.79 24.11
CA ASP A 64 19.45 -13.47 23.98
C ASP A 64 19.70 -13.06 22.52
N VAL A 65 19.84 -14.04 21.62
CA VAL A 65 20.03 -13.85 20.18
C VAL A 65 19.18 -14.86 19.43
N VAL A 66 18.47 -14.43 18.38
CA VAL A 66 17.73 -15.31 17.46
C VAL A 66 18.38 -15.21 16.07
N VAL A 67 18.91 -16.33 15.58
CA VAL A 67 19.60 -16.43 14.27
C VAL A 67 18.70 -17.12 13.25
N ALA A 68 18.55 -16.56 12.06
CA ALA A 68 17.70 -17.12 11.00
C ALA A 68 18.29 -16.93 9.59
N ARG A 69 18.41 -18.02 8.83
CA ARG A 69 18.79 -17.98 7.41
C ARG A 69 17.56 -17.68 6.55
N VAL A 70 17.50 -16.52 5.93
CA VAL A 70 16.30 -16.05 5.20
C VAL A 70 16.27 -16.63 3.79
N PRO A 71 15.16 -17.25 3.36
CA PRO A 71 14.99 -17.68 1.98
C PRO A 71 14.84 -16.46 1.05
N CYS A 72 15.63 -16.42 0.00
CA CYS A 72 15.23 -15.72 -1.22
C CYS A 72 14.08 -16.49 -1.87
N GLY A 73 12.95 -15.81 -2.10
CA GLY A 73 11.83 -16.36 -2.85
C GLY A 73 12.19 -16.54 -4.33
N ARG A 74 11.39 -17.32 -5.07
CA ARG A 74 11.62 -17.59 -6.50
C ARG A 74 11.18 -16.47 -7.45
N GLY A 75 10.77 -15.31 -6.94
CA GLY A 75 10.38 -14.16 -7.74
C GLY A 75 11.57 -13.54 -8.47
N ALA A 76 11.33 -12.94 -9.63
CA ALA A 76 12.30 -12.03 -10.24
C ALA A 76 12.35 -10.71 -9.44
N GLU A 77 13.45 -9.96 -9.46
CA GLU A 77 13.57 -8.65 -8.76
C GLU A 77 12.48 -7.62 -9.20
N ARG A 78 11.80 -7.88 -10.32
CA ARG A 78 10.68 -7.08 -10.83
C ARG A 78 9.34 -7.32 -10.13
N GLU A 79 9.20 -8.41 -9.41
CA GLU A 79 7.99 -8.79 -8.68
C GLU A 79 8.30 -8.67 -7.18
N GLY A 80 7.35 -8.19 -6.36
CA GLY A 80 7.58 -8.04 -4.92
C GLY A 80 7.92 -9.37 -4.26
N ILE A 81 8.66 -9.36 -3.14
CA ILE A 81 9.15 -10.59 -2.47
C ILE A 81 8.03 -11.27 -1.65
N LYS A 82 6.97 -11.67 -2.35
CA LYS A 82 5.75 -12.30 -1.86
C LYS A 82 5.96 -13.80 -1.63
N ASP A 83 6.86 -14.13 -0.70
CA ASP A 83 7.16 -15.51 -0.29
C ASP A 83 6.56 -15.82 1.09
N VAL A 84 5.61 -16.76 1.13
CA VAL A 84 4.88 -17.14 2.35
C VAL A 84 5.80 -17.78 3.41
N PHE A 85 6.86 -18.47 3.00
CA PHE A 85 7.84 -19.05 3.93
C PHE A 85 8.81 -18.00 4.47
N ARG A 86 9.17 -16.98 3.67
CA ARG A 86 9.87 -15.78 4.16
C ARG A 86 9.03 -15.05 5.22
N LEU A 87 7.73 -14.89 4.98
CA LEU A 87 6.78 -14.33 5.97
C LEU A 87 6.71 -15.18 7.24
N GLN A 88 6.50 -16.50 7.12
CA GLN A 88 6.50 -17.42 8.26
C GLN A 88 7.77 -17.29 9.10
N LEU A 89 8.96 -17.36 8.48
CA LEU A 89 10.23 -17.27 9.18
C LEU A 89 10.38 -15.93 9.94
N ASN A 90 10.03 -14.81 9.31
CA ASN A 90 10.12 -13.50 9.95
C ASN A 90 9.13 -13.37 11.12
N LEU A 91 7.94 -13.97 11.04
CA LEU A 91 6.97 -14.01 12.13
C LEU A 91 7.41 -14.92 13.29
N VAL A 92 8.01 -16.07 13.00
CA VAL A 92 8.60 -16.98 14.02
C VAL A 92 9.68 -16.23 14.80
N VAL A 93 10.64 -15.61 14.10
CA VAL A 93 11.71 -14.82 14.72
C VAL A 93 11.13 -13.66 15.52
N ALA A 94 10.16 -12.90 14.98
CA ALA A 94 9.55 -11.78 15.68
C ALA A 94 8.86 -12.20 16.99
N ASN A 95 8.16 -13.34 17.02
CA ASN A 95 7.51 -13.85 18.23
C ASN A 95 8.52 -14.35 19.26
N LEU A 96 9.58 -15.06 18.85
CA LEU A 96 10.67 -15.50 19.75
C LEU A 96 11.36 -14.32 20.43
N LEU A 97 11.65 -13.24 19.69
CA LEU A 97 12.27 -12.02 20.21
C LEU A 97 11.38 -11.32 21.24
N VAL A 98 10.09 -11.17 20.94
CA VAL A 98 9.12 -10.56 21.86
C VAL A 98 8.98 -11.40 23.13
N ARG A 99 8.78 -12.71 23.01
CA ARG A 99 8.60 -13.62 24.16
C ARG A 99 9.87 -13.72 25.02
N SER A 100 11.06 -13.76 24.42
CA SER A 100 12.34 -13.82 25.16
C SER A 100 12.69 -12.51 25.86
N GLY A 101 12.19 -11.38 25.36
CA GLY A 101 12.33 -10.06 26.00
C GLY A 101 11.35 -9.80 27.14
N CYS A 102 10.25 -10.57 27.22
CA CYS A 102 9.24 -10.45 28.27
C CYS A 102 9.72 -11.03 29.61
N SER A 103 9.28 -10.40 30.68
CA SER A 103 9.54 -10.81 32.07
C SER A 103 8.61 -11.95 32.49
N ASP A 104 9.14 -13.01 33.13
CA ASP A 104 8.44 -14.25 33.51
C ASP A 104 7.13 -14.06 34.30
N HIS A 105 6.93 -12.89 34.89
CA HIS A 105 5.77 -12.56 35.73
C HIS A 105 4.89 -11.45 35.14
N ASN A 106 5.26 -10.88 33.98
CA ASN A 106 4.41 -9.91 33.28
C ASN A 106 4.82 -9.76 31.79
N TYR A 107 3.94 -10.22 30.89
CA TYR A 107 4.10 -10.08 29.43
C TYR A 107 4.12 -8.63 28.93
N ASP A 108 3.67 -7.65 29.73
CA ASP A 108 3.78 -6.21 29.43
C ASP A 108 5.09 -5.55 29.89
N ARG A 109 5.95 -6.28 30.62
CA ARG A 109 7.30 -5.81 30.97
C ARG A 109 8.34 -6.44 30.04
N LEU A 110 8.90 -5.59 29.18
CA LEU A 110 9.98 -5.91 28.25
C LEU A 110 11.29 -5.44 28.87
N ASP A 111 11.84 -6.26 29.75
CA ASP A 111 12.97 -5.89 30.63
C ASP A 111 14.35 -6.23 30.01
N ARG A 112 14.41 -7.07 28.96
CA ARG A 112 15.64 -7.50 28.29
C ARG A 112 15.77 -6.91 26.88
N THR A 113 17.02 -6.66 26.45
CA THR A 113 17.35 -6.49 25.02
C THR A 113 17.62 -7.87 24.44
N VAL A 114 17.02 -8.18 23.29
CA VAL A 114 17.26 -9.41 22.52
C VAL A 114 17.64 -9.01 21.10
N TYR A 115 18.60 -9.69 20.49
CA TYR A 115 19.11 -9.38 19.15
C TYR A 115 18.58 -10.35 18.08
N ALA A 116 18.42 -9.87 16.85
CA ALA A 116 18.05 -10.68 15.70
C ALA A 116 19.19 -10.69 14.67
N VAL A 117 19.59 -11.87 14.19
CA VAL A 117 20.63 -12.05 13.17
C VAL A 117 20.00 -12.74 11.97
N PHE A 118 20.06 -12.10 10.82
CA PHE A 118 19.56 -12.65 9.56
C PHE A 118 20.70 -12.91 8.60
N ILE A 119 20.68 -14.10 7.98
CA ILE A 119 21.72 -14.56 7.05
C ILE A 119 21.08 -14.83 5.68
N GLY A 120 21.62 -14.23 4.62
CA GLY A 120 21.14 -14.35 3.24
C GLY A 120 20.66 -13.02 2.66
N SER A 121 21.21 -12.64 1.51
CA SER A 121 21.13 -11.34 0.82
C SER A 121 19.74 -10.79 0.50
N CYS A 122 18.69 -11.59 0.55
CA CYS A 122 17.31 -11.05 0.48
C CYS A 122 16.89 -10.33 1.77
N GLY A 123 17.59 -10.53 2.89
CA GLY A 123 17.36 -9.89 4.18
C GLY A 123 15.97 -10.16 4.78
N PRO A 124 15.74 -9.70 6.03
CA PRO A 124 14.42 -9.80 6.64
C PRO A 124 13.38 -8.89 5.96
N MET A 125 12.12 -9.10 6.31
CA MET A 125 11.02 -8.23 5.91
C MET A 125 11.14 -6.90 6.66
N ARG A 126 11.40 -5.81 5.94
CA ARG A 126 11.62 -4.47 6.52
C ARG A 126 10.33 -3.87 7.11
N GLU A 127 9.19 -4.44 6.74
CA GLU A 127 7.88 -4.18 7.36
C GLU A 127 7.78 -4.71 8.80
N ILE A 128 8.62 -5.68 9.17
CA ILE A 128 8.72 -6.27 10.51
C ILE A 128 9.99 -5.75 11.22
N PHE A 129 11.14 -5.84 10.55
CA PHE A 129 12.47 -5.47 11.07
C PHE A 129 12.92 -4.12 10.50
N ARG A 130 12.65 -3.06 11.27
CA ARG A 130 12.76 -1.67 10.83
C ARG A 130 14.21 -1.26 10.59
N CYS A 131 14.46 -0.39 9.60
CA CYS A 131 15.77 0.21 9.35
C CYS A 131 16.41 0.81 10.62
N ASP A 132 15.63 1.54 11.43
CA ASP A 132 16.15 2.23 12.63
C ASP A 132 16.53 1.27 13.78
N ASP A 133 16.19 -0.01 13.65
CA ASP A 133 16.60 -1.08 14.58
C ASP A 133 17.84 -1.86 14.07
N LEU A 134 18.34 -1.59 12.85
CA LEU A 134 19.53 -2.24 12.28
C LEU A 134 20.80 -1.67 12.93
N LEU A 135 21.65 -2.56 13.48
CA LEU A 135 22.95 -2.17 14.05
C LEU A 135 24.09 -2.25 13.04
N PHE A 136 24.17 -3.36 12.30
CA PHE A 136 25.17 -3.53 11.25
C PHE A 136 24.68 -4.45 10.12
N HIS A 137 25.33 -4.29 8.97
CA HIS A 137 25.13 -5.06 7.75
C HIS A 137 26.51 -5.32 7.14
N GLU A 138 26.82 -6.59 6.86
CA GLU A 138 28.16 -7.03 6.45
C GLU A 138 28.08 -8.02 5.27
N ASP A 139 28.99 -7.87 4.33
CA ASP A 139 29.15 -8.65 3.09
C ASP A 139 27.87 -8.88 2.25
N ASP A 140 26.90 -7.95 2.33
CA ASP A 140 25.56 -8.02 1.73
C ASP A 140 24.72 -9.26 2.12
N ASP A 141 25.20 -10.09 3.05
CA ASP A 141 24.61 -11.39 3.45
C ASP A 141 24.30 -11.49 4.95
N ILE A 142 24.84 -10.62 5.83
CA ILE A 142 24.61 -10.66 7.28
C ILE A 142 23.98 -9.36 7.78
N PHE A 143 22.83 -9.43 8.43
CA PHE A 143 22.10 -8.30 9.00
C PHE A 143 21.86 -8.51 10.51
N VAL A 144 22.24 -7.56 11.36
CA VAL A 144 22.03 -7.67 12.81
C VAL A 144 21.21 -6.50 13.34
N TYR A 145 20.12 -6.81 14.04
CA TYR A 145 19.15 -5.86 14.57
C TYR A 145 19.08 -5.90 16.10
N ARG A 146 18.83 -4.72 16.68
CA ARG A 146 18.38 -4.51 18.05
C ARG A 146 16.92 -4.01 18.03
N PRO A 147 15.94 -4.90 17.78
CA PRO A 147 14.53 -4.52 17.60
C PRO A 147 13.93 -3.78 18.80
N ASN A 148 13.14 -2.74 18.53
CA ASN A 148 12.27 -2.16 19.54
C ASN A 148 11.14 -3.15 19.90
N LEU A 149 11.37 -3.99 20.92
CA LEU A 149 10.44 -5.08 21.28
C LEU A 149 9.02 -4.60 21.62
N ARG A 150 8.82 -3.35 22.06
CA ARG A 150 7.48 -2.80 22.31
C ARG A 150 6.70 -2.58 21.00
N LYS A 151 7.35 -2.04 19.97
CA LYS A 151 6.77 -1.93 18.62
C LYS A 151 6.63 -3.30 17.96
N LEU A 152 7.60 -4.20 18.16
CA LEU A 152 7.54 -5.56 17.60
C LEU A 152 6.40 -6.38 18.23
N LYS A 153 6.17 -6.26 19.55
CA LYS A 153 5.00 -6.82 20.26
C LYS A 153 3.69 -6.34 19.65
N GLN A 154 3.57 -5.03 19.38
CA GLN A 154 2.39 -4.48 18.73
C GLN A 154 2.19 -5.04 17.31
N LYS A 155 3.26 -5.32 16.56
CA LYS A 155 3.19 -5.96 15.24
C LYS A 155 2.75 -7.42 15.31
N VAL A 156 3.36 -8.26 16.14
CA VAL A 156 3.04 -9.71 16.19
C VAL A 156 1.66 -10.02 16.76
N LEU A 157 1.02 -9.06 17.43
CA LEU A 157 -0.39 -9.14 17.86
C LEU A 157 -1.40 -8.80 16.75
N MET A 158 -0.96 -8.28 15.61
CA MET A 158 -1.85 -8.03 14.46
C MET A 158 -2.16 -9.34 13.71
N PRO A 159 -3.33 -9.46 13.06
CA PRO A 159 -3.61 -10.57 12.15
C PRO A 159 -2.56 -10.67 11.05
N VAL A 160 -2.27 -11.89 10.58
CA VAL A 160 -1.20 -12.12 9.62
C VAL A 160 -1.65 -11.79 8.20
N GLY A 161 -2.79 -12.35 7.77
CA GLY A 161 -3.34 -12.15 6.43
C GLY A 161 -4.53 -11.21 6.40
N THR A 162 -4.78 -10.54 5.27
CA THR A 162 -6.03 -9.77 5.10
C THR A 162 -7.27 -10.65 5.03
N CYS A 163 -7.14 -11.98 4.82
CA CYS A 163 -8.28 -12.89 5.01
C CYS A 163 -8.79 -13.01 6.47
N GLN A 164 -8.14 -12.34 7.43
CA GLN A 164 -8.61 -12.23 8.82
C GLN A 164 -9.31 -10.88 9.11
N ILE A 165 -9.52 -10.03 8.11
CA ILE A 165 -9.98 -8.63 8.28
C ILE A 165 -10.97 -8.23 7.17
N ALA A 166 -12.21 -7.88 7.54
CA ALA A 166 -13.22 -7.27 6.68
C ALA A 166 -12.67 -6.01 5.91
N PRO A 167 -12.67 -5.94 4.55
CA PRO A 167 -11.57 -5.29 3.84
C PRO A 167 -11.73 -3.94 3.11
N LEU A 168 -12.90 -3.51 2.61
CA LEU A 168 -12.90 -2.59 1.44
C LEU A 168 -12.20 -1.24 1.69
N SER A 169 -11.33 -0.77 0.77
CA SER A 169 -11.25 -1.05 -0.68
C SER A 169 -9.88 -1.59 -1.18
N GLU A 170 -9.70 -1.75 -2.50
CA GLU A 170 -8.41 -2.10 -3.13
C GLU A 170 -7.38 -0.95 -3.16
N GLU A 171 -7.78 0.30 -2.88
CA GLU A 171 -6.97 1.50 -3.14
C GLU A 171 -6.44 2.14 -1.85
N PRO A 172 -5.11 2.12 -1.57
CA PRO A 172 -4.50 2.87 -0.47
C PRO A 172 -4.43 4.39 -0.74
N GLY A 173 -5.60 5.04 -0.84
CA GLY A 173 -5.73 6.51 -0.80
C GLY A 173 -5.33 7.12 0.55
N VAL A 174 -5.27 6.30 1.61
CA VAL A 174 -4.76 6.65 2.94
C VAL A 174 -3.87 5.52 3.46
N MET A 175 -2.60 5.82 3.74
CA MET A 175 -1.64 4.89 4.33
C MET A 175 -1.01 5.53 5.59
N LEU A 176 -0.84 4.74 6.66
CA LEU A 176 -0.08 5.16 7.84
C LEU A 176 1.31 4.52 7.79
N VAL A 177 2.34 5.36 7.74
CA VAL A 177 3.75 4.94 7.69
C VAL A 177 4.55 5.55 8.83
N GLU A 178 5.56 4.83 9.31
CA GLU A 178 6.59 5.39 10.18
C GLU A 178 7.68 6.03 9.29
N PRO A 179 7.98 7.34 9.43
CA PRO A 179 9.02 7.99 8.63
C PRO A 179 10.40 7.45 8.96
N SER A 180 11.07 6.81 7.99
CA SER A 180 12.46 6.37 8.11
C SER A 180 13.24 6.68 6.83
N LYS A 181 14.42 7.32 6.99
CA LYS A 181 15.30 7.71 5.88
C LYS A 181 15.74 6.50 5.05
N CYS A 182 16.16 5.42 5.71
CA CYS A 182 16.60 4.19 5.05
C CYS A 182 15.46 3.49 4.31
N MET A 183 14.21 3.56 4.81
CA MET A 183 13.05 3.04 4.06
C MET A 183 12.79 3.88 2.81
N PHE A 184 12.85 5.21 2.91
CA PHE A 184 12.72 6.10 1.75
C PHE A 184 13.83 5.84 0.71
N GLU A 185 15.09 5.70 1.12
CA GLU A 185 16.21 5.39 0.23
C GLU A 185 16.04 4.00 -0.43
N THR A 186 15.55 2.99 0.32
CA THR A 186 15.21 1.66 -0.23
C THR A 186 14.10 1.76 -1.28
N LEU A 187 13.06 2.56 -1.04
CA LEU A 187 11.96 2.77 -1.99
C LEU A 187 12.46 3.47 -3.28
N MET A 188 13.32 4.49 -3.15
CA MET A 188 13.90 5.17 -4.32
C MET A 188 14.82 4.25 -5.13
N GLU A 189 15.62 3.40 -4.48
CA GLU A 189 16.50 2.43 -5.15
C GLU A 189 15.72 1.32 -5.88
N LYS A 190 14.57 0.91 -5.33
CA LYS A 190 13.73 -0.15 -5.90
C LYS A 190 12.72 0.35 -6.93
N MET A 191 12.48 1.66 -7.05
CA MET A 191 11.52 2.26 -8.00
C MET A 191 11.80 1.94 -9.47
N ASP A 192 13.08 1.81 -9.87
CA ASP A 192 13.48 1.39 -11.23
C ASP A 192 13.58 -0.15 -11.39
N LYS A 193 13.46 -0.91 -10.29
CA LYS A 193 13.74 -2.36 -10.24
C LYS A 193 12.47 -3.20 -10.12
N VAL A 194 11.58 -2.84 -9.19
CA VAL A 194 10.30 -3.50 -8.90
C VAL A 194 9.21 -2.86 -9.75
N ALA A 195 8.44 -3.66 -10.48
CA ALA A 195 7.39 -3.18 -11.37
C ALA A 195 6.08 -2.95 -10.61
N SER A 196 5.54 -1.73 -10.68
CA SER A 196 4.15 -1.47 -10.26
C SER A 196 3.18 -2.16 -11.21
N TYR A 197 2.28 -3.00 -10.68
CA TYR A 197 1.34 -3.79 -11.49
C TYR A 197 0.27 -2.95 -12.22
N ASP A 198 0.01 -1.72 -11.75
CA ASP A 198 -0.93 -0.76 -12.33
C ASP A 198 -0.22 0.52 -12.85
N ALA A 199 1.12 0.55 -12.83
CA ALA A 199 1.98 1.68 -13.14
C ALA A 199 1.76 2.94 -12.27
N THR A 200 1.09 2.82 -11.11
CA THR A 200 0.91 3.90 -10.13
C THR A 200 1.84 3.76 -8.92
N ASP A 201 1.82 4.78 -8.06
CA ASP A 201 2.36 4.78 -6.71
C ASP A 201 1.69 3.70 -5.81
N GLN A 202 0.38 3.49 -5.94
CA GLN A 202 -0.35 2.44 -5.23
C GLN A 202 0.18 1.04 -5.57
N GLY A 203 0.34 0.72 -6.86
CA GLY A 203 0.84 -0.60 -7.27
C GLY A 203 2.30 -0.84 -6.87
N PHE A 204 3.14 0.19 -6.87
CA PHE A 204 4.52 0.10 -6.40
C PHE A 204 4.58 -0.16 -4.89
N LEU A 205 3.80 0.59 -4.10
CA LEU A 205 3.76 0.45 -2.64
C LEU A 205 3.22 -0.93 -2.22
N ASN A 206 2.28 -1.50 -2.97
CA ASN A 206 1.74 -2.87 -2.74
C ASN A 206 2.69 -4.02 -3.16
N GLU A 207 3.77 -3.75 -3.91
CA GLU A 207 4.88 -4.70 -4.13
C GLU A 207 6.01 -4.52 -3.10
N MET A 208 6.24 -3.29 -2.62
CA MET A 208 7.31 -2.95 -1.67
C MET A 208 6.93 -3.20 -0.20
N PHE A 209 5.69 -2.92 0.18
CA PHE A 209 5.12 -3.27 1.48
C PHE A 209 4.22 -4.49 1.28
N THR A 210 4.79 -5.68 1.46
CA THR A 210 4.06 -6.93 1.23
C THR A 210 3.16 -7.26 2.43
N TRP A 211 3.62 -7.01 3.65
CA TRP A 211 2.83 -7.21 4.87
C TRP A 211 2.26 -5.90 5.43
N TRP A 212 0.95 -5.74 5.31
CA TRP A 212 0.20 -4.55 5.74
C TRP A 212 -1.23 -4.91 6.19
N HIS A 213 -1.89 -3.98 6.87
CA HIS A 213 -3.23 -4.16 7.46
C HIS A 213 -4.21 -3.14 6.89
N ARG A 214 -5.44 -3.58 6.61
CA ARG A 214 -6.51 -2.74 6.05
C ARG A 214 -7.11 -1.83 7.13
N TRP A 215 -7.43 -0.59 6.75
CA TRP A 215 -8.25 0.30 7.58
C TRP A 215 -9.74 0.01 7.37
N PRO A 216 -10.61 0.29 8.35
CA PRO A 216 -12.06 0.27 8.12
C PRO A 216 -12.45 1.27 7.02
N SER A 217 -13.38 0.88 6.15
CA SER A 217 -13.85 1.67 4.99
C SER A 217 -14.28 3.12 5.30
N LYS A 218 -14.67 3.43 6.55
CA LYS A 218 -14.93 4.80 7.04
C LYS A 218 -13.71 5.74 7.01
N VAL A 219 -12.49 5.21 7.06
CA VAL A 219 -11.23 5.98 7.04
C VAL A 219 -10.86 6.39 5.62
N ASN A 220 -11.33 5.66 4.61
CA ASN A 220 -11.05 5.89 3.19
C ASN A 220 -12.29 5.55 2.34
N SER A 221 -13.39 6.28 2.54
CA SER A 221 -14.67 5.95 1.88
C SER A 221 -14.64 6.41 0.42
N ILE A 222 -14.43 5.46 -0.49
CA ILE A 222 -14.21 5.75 -1.91
C ILE A 222 -15.55 6.02 -2.62
N THR A 223 -15.57 6.97 -3.56
CA THR A 223 -16.68 7.12 -4.51
C THR A 223 -16.50 6.11 -5.66
N LEU A 224 -16.71 4.83 -5.34
CA LEU A 224 -16.77 3.72 -6.29
C LEU A 224 -17.97 2.87 -5.90
N PHE A 225 -18.85 2.61 -6.87
CA PHE A 225 -20.12 1.95 -6.64
C PHE A 225 -20.34 0.88 -7.71
N ASP A 226 -20.73 -0.32 -7.28
CA ASP A 226 -21.04 -1.42 -8.19
C ASP A 226 -22.45 -1.27 -8.78
N GLU A 227 -22.60 -1.60 -10.06
CA GLU A 227 -23.79 -1.34 -10.90
C GLU A 227 -25.08 -2.07 -10.45
N GLY A 228 -25.02 -2.82 -9.35
CA GLY A 228 -26.10 -3.67 -8.82
C GLY A 228 -26.82 -3.19 -7.55
N GLU A 229 -26.12 -2.66 -6.55
CA GLU A 229 -26.70 -2.53 -5.18
C GLU A 229 -27.46 -1.23 -4.91
N ASP A 230 -26.94 -0.06 -5.29
CA ASP A 230 -27.62 1.23 -5.07
C ASP A 230 -27.51 2.18 -6.27
N LYS A 231 -28.60 2.35 -7.03
CA LYS A 231 -28.67 3.26 -8.18
C LYS A 231 -28.63 4.76 -7.84
N LYS A 232 -28.51 5.13 -6.55
CA LYS A 232 -28.31 6.51 -6.10
C LYS A 232 -26.87 6.81 -5.71
N HIS A 233 -26.03 5.78 -5.56
CA HIS A 233 -24.65 5.90 -5.09
C HIS A 233 -24.55 6.70 -3.76
N GLU A 234 -25.40 6.39 -2.78
CA GLU A 234 -25.43 7.06 -1.48
C GLU A 234 -24.19 6.70 -0.63
N MET A 235 -23.41 7.71 -0.27
CA MET A 235 -22.23 7.53 0.59
C MET A 235 -22.62 7.06 1.98
N ILE A 236 -21.86 6.09 2.50
CA ILE A 236 -22.06 5.52 3.84
C ILE A 236 -22.29 6.58 4.92
N LYS A 237 -23.06 6.20 5.95
CA LYS A 237 -23.41 7.09 7.05
C LYS A 237 -22.18 7.35 7.94
N ASN A 238 -21.86 8.63 8.10
CA ASN A 238 -20.79 9.15 8.95
C ASN A 238 -19.40 8.51 8.68
N PRO A 239 -18.81 8.73 7.49
CA PRO A 239 -17.41 8.41 7.23
C PRO A 239 -16.51 9.48 7.87
N TYR A 240 -15.24 9.14 8.08
CA TYR A 240 -14.22 10.08 8.56
C TYR A 240 -13.52 10.82 7.41
N ALA A 241 -13.38 10.19 6.24
CA ALA A 241 -12.90 10.82 5.02
C ALA A 241 -13.56 10.22 3.77
N ILE A 242 -13.58 10.99 2.67
CA ILE A 242 -14.11 10.56 1.37
C ILE A 242 -13.00 10.69 0.32
N HIS A 243 -12.75 9.61 -0.43
CA HIS A 243 -11.81 9.57 -1.54
C HIS A 243 -12.55 9.63 -2.87
N TYR A 244 -12.52 10.80 -3.51
CA TYR A 244 -13.23 11.05 -4.77
C TYR A 244 -12.45 10.49 -5.97
N LEU A 245 -13.03 9.53 -6.68
CA LEU A 245 -12.54 9.03 -7.97
C LEU A 245 -13.15 9.81 -9.14
N GLY A 246 -12.83 9.38 -10.36
CA GLY A 246 -13.29 10.03 -11.59
C GLY A 246 -12.91 11.51 -11.69
N ILE A 247 -13.87 12.33 -12.11
CA ILE A 247 -13.77 13.79 -12.16
C ILE A 247 -13.86 14.32 -10.73
N LYS A 248 -12.79 14.95 -10.24
CA LYS A 248 -12.73 15.52 -8.89
C LYS A 248 -13.76 16.66 -8.71
N PRO A 249 -14.43 16.78 -7.55
CA PRO A 249 -15.59 17.67 -7.32
C PRO A 249 -15.43 19.14 -7.74
N TRP A 250 -14.25 19.73 -7.55
CA TRP A 250 -13.94 21.12 -7.90
C TRP A 250 -13.90 21.40 -9.42
N MET A 251 -14.19 20.40 -10.25
CA MET A 251 -14.38 20.53 -11.71
C MET A 251 -15.86 20.47 -12.13
N CYS A 252 -16.77 20.40 -11.15
CA CYS A 252 -18.22 20.50 -11.31
C CYS A 252 -18.68 21.93 -10.97
N GLN A 253 -19.62 22.47 -11.75
CA GLN A 253 -20.12 23.86 -11.61
C GLN A 253 -21.53 23.93 -11.01
N THR A 254 -21.99 22.82 -10.44
CA THR A 254 -23.37 22.53 -10.02
C THR A 254 -23.38 21.85 -8.66
N ASP A 255 -24.53 21.80 -8.02
CA ASP A 255 -24.83 20.99 -6.84
C ASP A 255 -24.94 19.47 -7.15
N HIS A 256 -25.11 19.13 -8.42
CA HIS A 256 -25.04 17.77 -9.00
C HIS A 256 -23.61 17.38 -9.39
N ASP A 257 -23.25 16.10 -9.19
CA ASP A 257 -21.94 15.52 -9.53
C ASP A 257 -21.80 15.34 -11.05
N CYS A 258 -20.83 16.04 -11.62
CA CYS A 258 -20.57 16.06 -13.05
C CYS A 258 -19.80 14.84 -13.59
N ASN A 259 -19.68 13.76 -12.81
CA ASN A 259 -19.38 12.41 -13.28
C ASN A 259 -20.60 11.76 -13.96
N TRP A 260 -21.84 12.00 -13.47
CA TRP A 260 -23.08 11.52 -14.11
C TRP A 260 -23.24 11.99 -15.57
N ASP A 261 -22.63 13.12 -15.90
CA ASP A 261 -22.60 13.72 -17.24
C ASP A 261 -21.77 12.93 -18.29
N VAL A 262 -21.01 11.91 -17.87
CA VAL A 262 -19.96 11.28 -18.70
C VAL A 262 -20.07 9.74 -18.64
N PRO A 263 -20.37 9.08 -19.78
CA PRO A 263 -20.51 7.62 -19.81
C PRO A 263 -19.27 6.86 -19.33
N GLY A 264 -19.48 5.86 -18.47
CA GLY A 264 -18.41 5.07 -17.87
C GLY A 264 -17.75 5.73 -16.65
N LEU A 265 -18.20 6.93 -16.25
CA LEU A 265 -17.85 7.55 -14.96
C LEU A 265 -19.02 7.55 -13.96
N ASP A 266 -20.20 7.10 -14.38
CA ASP A 266 -21.38 6.91 -13.55
C ASP A 266 -21.08 6.06 -12.30
N ARG A 267 -20.33 4.96 -12.42
CA ARG A 267 -19.81 4.14 -11.30
C ARG A 267 -18.96 4.89 -10.26
N PHE A 268 -18.54 6.13 -10.52
CA PHE A 268 -17.82 6.98 -9.57
C PHE A 268 -18.66 8.15 -9.05
N ALA A 269 -19.83 8.41 -9.66
CA ALA A 269 -20.63 9.60 -9.43
C ALA A 269 -21.48 9.48 -8.16
N SER A 270 -21.52 10.52 -7.34
CA SER A 270 -22.41 10.57 -6.16
C SER A 270 -22.75 12.00 -5.76
N ASP A 271 -24.02 12.39 -5.97
CA ASP A 271 -24.53 13.69 -5.50
C ASP A 271 -24.45 13.81 -3.96
N SER A 272 -24.56 12.68 -3.24
CA SER A 272 -24.40 12.62 -1.79
C SER A 272 -22.96 12.89 -1.32
N ALA A 273 -21.96 12.50 -2.13
CA ALA A 273 -20.54 12.81 -1.89
C ALA A 273 -20.24 14.25 -2.28
N HIS A 274 -20.61 14.64 -3.50
CA HIS A 274 -20.35 15.98 -4.04
C HIS A 274 -20.98 17.07 -3.17
N LYS A 275 -22.19 16.88 -2.65
CA LYS A 275 -22.82 17.79 -1.67
C LYS A 275 -21.99 17.97 -0.38
N ARG A 276 -21.27 16.94 0.09
CA ARG A 276 -20.35 17.05 1.23
C ARG A 276 -19.08 17.82 0.85
N TRP A 277 -18.59 17.71 -0.39
CA TRP A 277 -17.54 18.61 -0.90
C TRP A 277 -18.01 20.07 -0.99
N VAL A 278 -19.21 20.33 -1.51
CA VAL A 278 -19.79 21.69 -1.58
C VAL A 278 -19.88 22.30 -0.19
N GLN A 279 -20.33 21.57 0.83
CA GLN A 279 -20.35 22.03 2.22
C GLN A 279 -18.96 22.42 2.75
N VAL A 280 -17.91 21.67 2.41
CA VAL A 280 -16.53 22.02 2.76
C VAL A 280 -16.09 23.28 2.01
N TYR A 281 -16.36 23.36 0.70
CA TYR A 281 -16.02 24.52 -0.13
C TYR A 281 -16.71 25.82 0.35
N ASP A 282 -18.01 25.77 0.65
CA ASP A 282 -18.79 26.91 1.16
C ASP A 282 -18.28 27.39 2.53
N SER A 283 -17.69 26.49 3.33
CA SER A 283 -17.07 26.82 4.63
C SER A 283 -15.68 27.44 4.52
N LEU A 284 -15.03 27.39 3.35
CA LEU A 284 -13.71 27.99 3.15
C LEU A 284 -13.78 29.52 3.22
N PRO A 285 -12.76 30.20 3.80
CA PRO A 285 -12.62 31.64 3.66
C PRO A 285 -12.65 32.07 2.19
N LYS A 286 -13.34 33.17 1.86
CA LYS A 286 -13.51 33.66 0.48
C LYS A 286 -12.21 33.79 -0.33
N ARG A 287 -11.09 34.11 0.34
CA ARG A 287 -9.75 34.15 -0.29
C ARG A 287 -9.29 32.78 -0.79
N LEU A 288 -9.66 31.68 -0.12
CA LEU A 288 -9.33 30.31 -0.55
C LEU A 288 -10.32 29.79 -1.59
N GLN A 289 -11.61 30.15 -1.47
CA GLN A 289 -12.63 29.87 -2.48
C GLN A 289 -12.18 30.30 -3.88
N SER A 290 -11.70 31.53 -4.06
CA SER A 290 -11.23 32.05 -5.36
C SER A 290 -9.99 31.35 -5.95
N TYR A 291 -9.33 30.43 -5.23
CA TYR A 291 -8.38 29.50 -5.84
C TYR A 291 -9.13 28.22 -6.27
N CYS A 292 -9.92 27.63 -5.37
CA CYS A 292 -10.68 26.40 -5.64
C CYS A 292 -11.77 26.57 -6.71
N GLU A 293 -12.20 27.81 -7.01
CA GLU A 293 -12.91 28.18 -8.23
C GLU A 293 -12.00 28.00 -9.46
N VAL A 294 -11.88 26.76 -9.92
CA VAL A 294 -11.18 26.46 -11.17
C VAL A 294 -11.98 27.04 -12.33
N THR A 295 -11.63 28.27 -12.70
CA THR A 295 -12.20 28.98 -13.84
C THR A 295 -11.86 28.18 -15.11
N LEU A 296 -12.83 27.40 -15.62
CA LEU A 296 -12.65 26.46 -16.74
C LEU A 296 -12.17 27.09 -18.08
N ARG A 297 -11.96 28.41 -18.10
CA ARG A 297 -11.30 29.15 -19.19
C ARG A 297 -9.77 29.02 -19.20
N GLU A 298 -9.13 28.71 -18.07
CA GLU A 298 -7.68 28.93 -17.93
C GLU A 298 -6.80 27.67 -18.08
N ASP A 299 -7.30 26.47 -17.76
CA ASP A 299 -6.56 25.23 -18.06
C ASP A 299 -7.04 24.60 -19.38
N PRO A 300 -6.18 24.48 -20.41
CA PRO A 300 -6.59 24.00 -21.73
C PRO A 300 -7.01 22.52 -21.74
N ASN A 301 -6.63 21.71 -20.75
CA ASN A 301 -7.11 20.33 -20.63
C ASN A 301 -8.54 20.30 -20.05
N LEU A 302 -8.84 21.19 -19.11
CA LEU A 302 -10.20 21.35 -18.57
C LEU A 302 -11.14 22.00 -19.59
N ALA A 303 -10.65 22.95 -20.39
CA ALA A 303 -11.38 23.48 -21.54
C ALA A 303 -11.67 22.38 -22.59
N ARG A 304 -10.73 21.44 -22.82
CA ARG A 304 -10.99 20.25 -23.65
C ARG A 304 -12.07 19.36 -23.05
N ILE A 305 -12.02 19.06 -21.75
CA ILE A 305 -13.03 18.23 -21.05
C ILE A 305 -14.41 18.91 -21.09
N LYS A 306 -14.50 20.22 -20.83
CA LYS A 306 -15.77 20.97 -20.92
C LYS A 306 -16.33 20.95 -22.34
N LYS A 307 -15.49 21.19 -23.36
CA LYS A 307 -15.89 21.09 -24.77
C LYS A 307 -16.35 19.68 -25.16
N TRP A 308 -15.76 18.64 -24.57
CA TRP A 308 -16.20 17.24 -24.74
C TRP A 308 -17.57 17.01 -24.10
N ARG A 309 -17.76 17.43 -22.84
CA ARG A 309 -19.03 17.37 -22.11
C ARG A 309 -20.15 18.14 -22.85
N GLU A 310 -19.87 19.33 -23.36
CA GLU A 310 -20.80 20.13 -24.16
C GLU A 310 -21.12 19.47 -25.51
N SER A 311 -20.12 18.91 -26.20
CA SER A 311 -20.34 18.18 -27.45
C SER A 311 -21.18 16.92 -27.25
N TYR A 312 -21.03 16.24 -26.10
CA TYR A 312 -21.79 15.07 -25.71
C TYR A 312 -23.24 15.43 -25.35
N LYS A 313 -23.45 16.39 -24.44
CA LYS A 313 -24.79 16.87 -24.05
C LYS A 313 -25.62 17.39 -25.22
N ASN A 314 -24.98 18.03 -26.19
CA ASN A 314 -25.64 18.55 -27.39
C ASN A 314 -25.83 17.48 -28.49
N GLY A 315 -25.50 16.21 -28.24
CA GLY A 315 -25.68 15.10 -29.20
C GLY A 315 -24.88 15.23 -30.50
N ASN A 316 -23.89 16.13 -30.55
CA ASN A 316 -23.28 16.58 -31.81
C ASN A 316 -22.07 15.72 -32.20
N TRP A 317 -22.35 14.45 -32.51
CA TRP A 317 -21.34 13.43 -32.83
C TRP A 317 -20.76 13.61 -34.23
N ASN A 318 -19.60 14.27 -34.32
CA ASN A 318 -18.81 14.25 -35.55
C ASN A 318 -18.02 12.94 -35.66
N TRP A 319 -17.82 12.41 -36.88
CA TRP A 319 -17.05 11.17 -37.13
C TRP A 319 -15.63 11.22 -36.53
N LYS A 320 -15.04 12.42 -36.42
CA LYS A 320 -13.74 12.65 -35.77
C LYS A 320 -13.73 12.28 -34.28
N THR A 321 -14.87 12.35 -33.60
CA THR A 321 -15.01 11.96 -32.18
C THR A 321 -14.91 10.44 -32.04
N TYR A 322 -15.66 9.68 -32.87
CA TYR A 322 -15.52 8.23 -32.97
C TYR A 322 -14.10 7.82 -33.37
N LEU A 323 -13.50 8.52 -34.34
CA LEU A 323 -12.11 8.25 -34.73
C LEU A 323 -11.13 8.49 -33.57
N PHE A 324 -11.34 9.51 -32.74
CA PHE A 324 -10.46 9.79 -31.60
C PHE A 324 -10.65 8.78 -30.45
N ILE A 325 -11.87 8.31 -30.20
CA ILE A 325 -12.15 7.23 -29.24
C ILE A 325 -11.54 5.91 -29.75
N ALA A 326 -11.76 5.56 -31.03
CA ALA A 326 -11.19 4.39 -31.66
C ALA A 326 -9.66 4.45 -31.68
N LEU A 327 -9.05 5.62 -31.93
CA LEU A 327 -7.60 5.80 -31.84
C LEU A 327 -7.09 5.71 -30.40
N LEU A 328 -7.80 6.22 -29.39
CA LEU A 328 -7.43 6.03 -27.98
C LEU A 328 -7.44 4.54 -27.61
N ILE A 329 -8.51 3.82 -27.95
CA ILE A 329 -8.62 2.37 -27.72
C ILE A 329 -7.50 1.63 -28.48
N PHE A 330 -7.28 1.98 -29.75
CA PHE A 330 -6.24 1.37 -30.59
C PHE A 330 -4.82 1.68 -30.11
N PHE A 331 -4.54 2.88 -29.60
CA PHE A 331 -3.25 3.21 -28.99
C PHE A 331 -3.05 2.53 -27.64
N SER A 332 -4.10 2.36 -26.82
CA SER A 332 -4.03 1.51 -25.62
C SER A 332 -3.77 0.04 -25.98
N PHE A 333 -4.45 -0.50 -26.99
CA PHE A 333 -4.18 -1.85 -27.52
C PHE A 333 -2.79 -1.97 -28.16
N LEU A 334 -2.24 -0.92 -28.78
CA LEU A 334 -0.85 -0.88 -29.25
C LEU A 334 0.16 -0.83 -28.10
N ALA A 335 -0.11 -0.09 -27.03
CA ALA A 335 0.72 -0.09 -25.83
C ALA A 335 0.70 -1.45 -25.11
N LEU A 336 -0.44 -2.15 -25.14
CA LEU A 336 -0.59 -3.52 -24.62
C LEU A 336 0.07 -4.60 -25.52
N SER A 337 0.14 -4.39 -26.84
CA SER A 337 0.66 -5.38 -27.79
C SER A 337 2.09 -5.15 -28.26
N GLN A 338 2.61 -3.92 -28.21
CA GLN A 338 3.98 -3.58 -28.58
C GLN A 338 4.83 -3.28 -27.35
N ARG A 339 5.84 -4.14 -27.10
CA ARG A 339 6.92 -3.93 -26.11
C ARG A 339 7.90 -2.80 -26.51
N LEU A 340 7.38 -1.63 -26.87
CA LEU A 340 8.18 -0.46 -27.23
C LEU A 340 8.74 0.24 -25.98
N ARG A 341 10.07 0.28 -25.88
CA ARG A 341 10.81 0.98 -24.82
C ARG A 341 10.71 2.51 -24.97
N VAL A 342 9.59 3.10 -24.57
CA VAL A 342 9.46 4.56 -24.47
C VAL A 342 10.23 5.05 -23.25
N LYS A 343 11.43 5.60 -23.46
CA LYS A 343 12.24 6.25 -22.41
C LYS A 343 11.65 7.61 -22.00
N SER A 344 10.48 7.63 -21.36
CA SER A 344 9.89 8.82 -20.72
C SER A 344 8.75 8.43 -19.77
N ALA A 345 9.11 8.06 -18.53
CA ALA A 345 8.12 7.89 -17.46
C ALA A 345 7.78 9.26 -16.85
N ILE A 346 6.67 9.87 -17.27
CA ILE A 346 6.05 10.97 -16.52
C ILE A 346 5.17 10.33 -15.45
N VAL A 347 5.74 10.10 -14.27
CA VAL A 347 5.01 9.54 -13.13
C VAL A 347 4.03 10.60 -12.60
N TYR A 348 2.75 10.41 -12.90
CA TYR A 348 1.67 11.18 -12.28
C TYR A 348 1.32 10.57 -10.92
N VAL A 349 2.08 10.95 -9.88
CA VAL A 349 1.71 10.69 -8.48
C VAL A 349 0.35 11.35 -8.24
N SER A 350 -0.70 10.54 -8.04
CA SER A 350 -2.08 11.05 -8.02
C SER A 350 -2.75 11.04 -6.65
N SER A 351 -2.06 10.54 -5.61
CA SER A 351 -2.56 10.45 -4.23
C SER A 351 -1.57 10.95 -3.17
N LEU A 352 -1.12 12.22 -3.26
CA LEU A 352 -0.44 12.89 -2.13
C LEU A 352 -0.87 14.36 -1.92
N VAL A 353 -1.66 14.55 -0.86
CA VAL A 353 -1.91 15.80 -0.10
C VAL A 353 -2.73 16.89 -0.82
N PHE A 354 -3.44 17.68 -0.01
CA PHE A 354 -4.05 19.01 -0.28
C PHE A 354 -3.09 20.09 -0.86
N HIS A 355 -1.90 19.70 -1.32
CA HIS A 355 -0.67 20.50 -1.32
C HIS A 355 -0.59 21.62 -2.37
N LYS A 356 -1.66 21.81 -3.14
CA LYS A 356 -1.70 22.75 -4.26
C LYS A 356 -3.08 23.37 -4.41
N ILE A 357 -3.67 23.77 -3.26
CA ILE A 357 -5.05 24.25 -3.01
C ILE A 357 -5.78 24.77 -4.24
N CYS A 358 -5.20 25.74 -4.98
CA CYS A 358 -5.27 25.69 -6.45
C CYS A 358 -4.09 26.38 -7.14
N LYS A 359 -3.09 25.56 -7.51
CA LYS A 359 -2.08 25.68 -8.58
C LYS A 359 -1.10 26.89 -8.62
N ASN A 360 -1.44 28.08 -8.08
CA ASN A 360 -0.68 29.33 -8.29
C ASN A 360 0.00 29.91 -7.02
N GLU A 361 1.14 29.34 -6.58
CA GLU A 361 2.05 30.04 -5.64
C GLU A 361 3.56 29.74 -5.82
N ILE A 362 3.97 29.07 -6.91
CA ILE A 362 5.41 28.82 -7.19
C ILE A 362 5.79 29.38 -8.58
N LYS A 363 5.93 30.71 -8.66
CA LYS A 363 6.78 31.36 -9.68
C LYS A 363 7.21 32.80 -9.34
N GLU A 364 6.50 33.52 -8.46
CA GLU A 364 6.88 34.88 -8.05
C GLU A 364 7.73 34.91 -6.77
N LYS A 365 9.04 34.65 -6.89
CA LYS A 365 10.04 35.18 -5.92
C LYS A 365 11.49 35.31 -6.41
N ASN A 366 11.85 34.74 -7.55
CA ASN A 366 13.17 34.90 -8.18
C ASN A 366 13.08 35.75 -9.47
N GLY A 367 12.68 37.02 -9.36
CA GLY A 367 12.35 37.80 -10.58
C GLY A 367 12.30 39.33 -10.52
N LYS A 368 12.64 39.99 -9.39
CA LYS A 368 12.76 41.46 -9.34
C LYS A 368 13.96 41.90 -8.51
N GLY A 369 15.15 41.83 -9.12
CA GLY A 369 16.27 42.68 -8.76
C GLY A 369 16.32 43.88 -9.72
N LYS A 370 15.97 45.06 -9.21
CA LYS A 370 16.26 46.38 -9.78
C LYS A 370 16.01 47.45 -8.73
#